data_AF-A0AAV5MW82-F1
#
_entry.id   AF-A0AAV5MW82-F1
#
_cell.length_a   1.000
_cell.length_b   1.000
_cell.length_c   1.000
_cell.angle_alpha   90.00
_cell.angle_beta   90.00
_cell.angle_gamma   90.00
#
_symmetry.space_group_name_H-M   'P 1'
#
loop_
_entity.id
_entity.type
_entity.pdbx_description
1 polymer ?
#
loop_
_entity_poly.entity_id
_entity_poly.type
_entity_poly.pdbx_seq_one_letter_code
_entity_poly.pdbx_strand_id
1 'polypeptide(L)'
;MSIKNFDNSFNNHHQRLGLVLYSVIWLQALLGFLRPQRGSKGRSVWFFAHWLLGISVALLGVINVYTGLQAYHEKTSRRIKPWTILFTIEISFIVFFYLLQDKWVYVKRQGVILGTDPVAPKDLDTLREKGKELVTEHC
;
A
#
# COMPACT_ATOMS: atom_id res chain seq x y z
N MET A 1 13.61 -40.92 5.55
CA MET A 1 15.05 -40.60 5.41
C MET A 1 15.18 -39.17 4.89
N SER A 2 15.15 -38.13 5.74
CA SER A 2 15.19 -36.73 5.25
C SER A 2 15.51 -35.68 6.33
N ILE A 3 16.53 -35.90 7.16
CA ILE A 3 17.20 -34.83 7.94
C ILE A 3 18.72 -34.86 7.70
N LYS A 4 19.27 -36.00 7.27
CA LYS A 4 20.71 -36.16 6.97
C LYS A 4 21.16 -35.60 5.60
N ASN A 5 20.23 -35.17 4.75
CA ASN A 5 20.53 -34.56 3.44
C ASN A 5 20.19 -33.06 3.41
N PHE A 6 20.20 -32.38 4.55
CA PHE A 6 20.34 -30.93 4.54
C PHE A 6 21.79 -30.63 4.19
N ASP A 7 22.10 -30.65 2.90
CA ASP A 7 23.28 -29.96 2.41
C ASP A 7 23.03 -28.47 2.70
N ASN A 8 23.60 -27.98 3.81
CA ASN A 8 23.44 -26.61 4.31
C ASN A 8 24.21 -25.60 3.43
N SER A 9 24.40 -25.95 2.16
CA SER A 9 25.08 -25.17 1.17
C SER A 9 24.07 -24.18 0.58
N PHE A 10 23.99 -22.99 1.18
CA PHE A 10 23.33 -21.83 0.56
C PHE A 10 24.18 -21.30 -0.61
N ASN A 11 24.57 -22.19 -1.52
CA ASN A 11 25.50 -21.90 -2.61
C ASN A 11 24.82 -21.14 -3.76
N ASN A 12 23.49 -21.16 -3.83
CA ASN A 12 22.75 -20.39 -4.83
C ASN A 12 22.35 -19.01 -4.29
N HIS A 13 22.48 -18.00 -5.15
CA HIS A 13 22.13 -16.61 -4.84
C HIS A 13 20.69 -16.47 -4.30
N HIS A 14 19.74 -17.18 -4.91
CA HIS A 14 18.34 -17.22 -4.46
C HIS A 14 18.19 -17.75 -3.03
N GLN A 15 18.89 -18.83 -2.66
CA GLN A 15 18.78 -19.42 -1.32
C GLN A 15 19.34 -18.47 -0.25
N ARG A 16 20.46 -17.79 -0.53
CA ARG A 16 21.05 -16.80 0.38
C ARG A 16 20.14 -15.58 0.53
N LEU A 17 19.58 -15.09 -0.58
CA LEU A 17 18.64 -13.96 -0.56
C LEU A 17 17.36 -14.32 0.21
N GLY A 18 16.83 -15.53 0.01
CA GLY A 18 15.68 -16.05 0.73
C GLY A 18 15.92 -16.19 2.24
N LEU A 19 17.11 -16.64 2.65
CA LEU A 19 17.46 -16.73 4.08
C LEU A 19 17.51 -15.34 4.73
N VAL A 20 18.20 -14.39 4.10
CA VAL A 20 18.27 -13.00 4.58
C VAL A 20 16.87 -12.41 4.68
N LEU A 21 16.06 -12.56 3.62
CA LEU A 21 14.69 -12.08 3.60
C LEU A 21 13.86 -12.69 4.74
N TYR A 22 13.94 -13.99 4.96
CA TYR A 22 13.21 -14.69 6.01
C TYR A 22 13.57 -14.16 7.40
N SER A 23 14.87 -13.99 7.70
CA SER A 23 15.33 -13.40 8.96
C SER A 23 14.83 -11.96 9.13
N VAL A 24 14.85 -11.15 8.07
CA VAL A 24 14.41 -9.75 8.13
C VAL A 24 12.89 -9.64 8.29
N ILE A 25 12.09 -10.57 7.74
CA ILE A 25 10.64 -10.63 7.97
C ILE A 25 10.33 -10.82 9.47
N TRP A 26 11.02 -11.74 10.13
CA TRP A 26 10.85 -11.95 11.57
C TRP A 26 11.32 -10.75 12.39
N LEU A 27 12.44 -10.13 12.00
CA LEU A 27 12.90 -8.89 12.62
C LEU A 27 11.87 -7.77 12.46
N GLN A 28 11.30 -7.59 11.27
CA GLN A 28 10.25 -6.61 11.00
C GLN A 28 9.03 -6.83 11.89
N ALA A 29 8.57 -8.07 12.03
CA ALA A 29 7.46 -8.43 12.91
C ALA A 29 7.78 -8.10 14.38
N LEU A 30 8.97 -8.49 14.86
CA LEU A 30 9.42 -8.19 16.22
C LEU A 30 9.50 -6.68 16.49
N LEU A 31 10.08 -5.91 15.57
CA LEU A 31 10.14 -4.45 15.66
C LEU A 31 8.74 -3.85 15.69
N GLY A 32 7.80 -4.42 14.94
CA GLY A 32 6.35 -4.15 14.97
C GLY A 32 5.75 -4.25 16.38
N PHE A 33 6.07 -5.32 17.12
CA PHE A 33 5.63 -5.52 18.50
C PHE A 33 6.26 -4.55 19.50
N LEU A 34 7.52 -4.15 19.27
CA LEU A 34 8.25 -3.20 20.12
C LEU A 34 7.89 -1.73 19.85
N ARG A 35 6.70 -1.47 19.28
CA ARG A 35 6.23 -0.14 18.93
C ARG A 35 6.21 0.80 20.16
N PRO A 36 6.89 1.96 20.10
CA PRO A 36 6.90 2.93 21.20
C PRO A 36 5.52 3.53 21.53
N GLN A 37 5.32 3.85 22.81
CA GLN A 37 4.12 4.50 23.34
C GLN A 37 3.83 5.85 22.65
N ARG A 38 2.55 6.22 22.60
CA ARG A 38 2.09 7.50 22.01
C ARG A 38 2.74 8.67 22.75
N GLY A 39 3.15 9.71 22.01
CA GLY A 39 3.77 10.92 22.56
C GLY A 39 5.29 10.86 22.77
N SER A 40 5.94 9.70 22.61
CA SER A 40 7.40 9.60 22.71
C SER A 40 8.10 10.14 21.44
N LYS A 41 9.19 10.90 21.61
CA LYS A 41 10.02 11.38 20.49
C LYS A 41 10.56 10.22 19.63
N GLY A 42 10.85 9.07 20.26
CA GLY A 42 11.32 7.86 19.58
C GLY A 42 10.29 7.20 18.66
N ARG A 43 8.99 7.49 18.80
CA ARG A 43 7.94 6.88 17.96
C ARG A 43 8.03 7.31 16.50
N SER A 44 8.41 8.56 16.22
CA SER A 44 8.56 9.05 14.84
C SER A 44 9.75 8.40 14.14
N VAL A 45 10.88 8.29 14.84
CA VAL A 45 12.08 7.59 14.35
C VAL A 45 11.78 6.11 14.11
N TRP A 46 11.15 5.43 15.08
CA TRP A 46 10.72 4.04 14.93
C TRP A 46 9.78 3.87 13.75
N PHE A 47 8.81 4.78 13.57
CA PHE A 47 7.86 4.71 12.46
C PHE A 47 8.59 4.81 11.11
N PHE A 48 9.48 5.79 10.95
CA PHE A 48 10.25 5.95 9.72
C PHE A 48 11.12 4.73 9.42
N ALA A 49 11.86 4.24 10.43
CA ALA A 49 12.72 3.07 10.28
C ALA A 49 11.92 1.79 9.94
N HIS A 50 10.86 1.51 10.70
CA HIS A 50 9.99 0.35 10.47
C HIS A 50 9.28 0.42 9.11
N TRP A 51 8.86 1.62 8.70
CA TRP A 51 8.26 1.85 7.39
C TRP A 51 9.25 1.59 6.25
N LEU A 52 10.46 2.16 6.33
CA LEU A 52 11.50 1.96 5.33
C LEU A 52 11.94 0.49 5.23
N LEU A 53 12.06 -0.18 6.39
CA LEU A 53 12.37 -1.60 6.45
C LEU A 53 11.26 -2.43 5.81
N GLY A 54 10.00 -2.07 6.04
CA GLY A 54 8.84 -2.72 5.42
C GLY A 54 8.85 -2.63 3.89
N ILE A 55 9.16 -1.44 3.34
CA ILE A 55 9.32 -1.25 1.90
C ILE A 55 10.45 -2.14 1.37
N SER A 56 11.59 -2.17 2.07
CA SER A 56 12.75 -2.97 1.70
C SER A 56 12.41 -4.47 1.67
N VAL A 57 11.69 -4.97 2.67
CA VAL A 57 11.21 -6.36 2.74
C VAL A 57 10.27 -6.68 1.58
N ALA A 58 9.33 -5.79 1.25
CA ALA A 58 8.41 -6.00 0.13
C ALA A 58 9.17 -6.10 -1.21
N LEU A 59 10.10 -5.18 -1.47
CA LEU A 59 10.93 -5.18 -2.68
C LEU A 59 11.81 -6.44 -2.77
N LEU A 60 12.50 -6.79 -1.69
CA LEU A 60 13.32 -8.01 -1.64
C LEU A 60 12.46 -9.27 -1.81
N GLY A 61 11.23 -9.28 -1.30
CA GLY A 61 10.26 -10.35 -1.54
C GLY A 61 9.96 -10.57 -3.02
N VAL A 62 9.66 -9.50 -3.75
CA VAL A 62 9.42 -9.55 -5.19
C VAL A 62 10.66 -10.07 -5.94
N ILE A 63 11.84 -9.54 -5.64
CA ILE A 63 13.11 -10.00 -6.23
C ILE A 63 13.36 -11.48 -5.93
N ASN A 64 13.09 -11.91 -4.69
CA ASN A 64 13.28 -13.30 -4.29
C ASN A 64 12.38 -14.26 -5.08
N VAL A 65 11.12 -13.87 -5.35
CA VAL A 65 10.20 -14.67 -6.16
C VAL A 65 10.70 -14.79 -7.60
N TYR A 66 11.06 -13.68 -8.26
CA TYR A 66 11.57 -13.74 -9.64
C TYR A 66 12.86 -14.55 -9.78
N THR A 67 13.81 -14.37 -8.86
CA THR A 67 15.05 -15.17 -8.84
C THR A 67 14.78 -16.63 -8.54
N GLY A 68 13.79 -16.94 -7.70
CA GLY A 68 13.36 -18.31 -7.41
C GLY A 68 12.70 -18.99 -8.61
N LEU A 69 11.87 -18.26 -9.36
CA LEU A 69 11.29 -18.74 -10.62
C LEU A 69 12.37 -19.05 -11.65
N GLN A 70 13.38 -18.19 -11.81
CA GLN A 70 14.51 -18.46 -12.71
C GLN A 70 15.30 -19.70 -12.26
N ALA A 71 15.64 -19.82 -10.98
CA ALA A 71 16.33 -20.99 -10.44
C ALA A 71 15.50 -22.28 -10.61
N TYR A 72 14.18 -22.21 -10.48
CA TYR A 72 13.28 -23.35 -10.73
C TYR A 72 13.25 -23.75 -12.21
N HIS A 73 13.28 -22.78 -13.12
CA HIS A 73 13.38 -23.03 -14.55
C HIS A 73 14.68 -23.77 -14.89
N GLU A 74 15.81 -23.30 -14.38
CA GLU A 74 17.12 -23.90 -14.62
C GLU A 74 17.21 -25.34 -14.09
N LYS A 75 16.65 -25.61 -12.90
CA LYS A 75 16.68 -26.95 -12.30
C LYS A 75 15.73 -27.95 -12.93
N THR A 76 14.58 -27.51 -13.41
CA THR A 76 13.48 -28.41 -13.83
C THR A 76 13.26 -28.38 -15.35
N SER A 77 13.88 -27.46 -16.08
CA SER A 77 13.65 -27.16 -17.50
C SER A 77 12.17 -26.92 -17.86
N ARG A 78 11.32 -26.64 -16.85
CA ARG A 78 9.88 -26.41 -17.00
C ARG A 78 9.60 -24.97 -17.39
N ARG A 79 8.61 -24.74 -18.25
CA ARG A 79 8.19 -23.39 -18.67
C ARG A 79 7.65 -22.60 -17.46
N ILE A 80 8.39 -21.57 -17.05
CA ILE A 80 8.01 -20.66 -15.94
C ILE A 80 7.23 -19.42 -16.37
N LYS A 81 7.11 -19.18 -17.68
CA LYS A 81 6.41 -18.04 -18.26
C LYS A 81 5.00 -17.82 -17.68
N PRO A 82 4.10 -18.83 -17.57
CA PRO A 82 2.76 -18.59 -17.05
C PRO A 82 2.77 -18.09 -15.60
N TRP A 83 3.62 -18.68 -14.73
CA TRP A 83 3.77 -18.26 -13.33
C TRP A 83 4.35 -16.86 -13.20
N THR A 84 5.31 -16.52 -14.06
CA THR A 84 5.93 -15.19 -14.08
C THR A 84 4.91 -14.13 -14.49
N ILE A 85 4.08 -14.40 -15.50
CA ILE A 85 3.02 -13.50 -15.96
C ILE A 85 1.98 -13.32 -14.86
N LEU A 86 1.51 -14.42 -14.25
CA LEU A 86 0.53 -14.38 -13.16
C LEU A 86 1.02 -13.50 -12.00
N PHE A 87 2.25 -13.71 -11.53
CA PHE A 87 2.83 -12.93 -10.44
C PHE A 87 3.01 -11.45 -10.81
N THR A 88 3.40 -11.17 -12.06
CA THR A 88 3.54 -9.78 -12.54
C THR A 88 2.20 -9.06 -12.58
N ILE A 89 1.13 -9.74 -13.02
CA ILE A 89 -0.23 -9.22 -13.02
C ILE A 89 -0.68 -8.93 -11.59
N GLU A 90 -0.44 -9.86 -10.65
CA GLU A 90 -0.75 -9.68 -9.23
C GLU A 90 -0.07 -8.43 -8.65
N ILE A 91 1.24 -8.27 -8.83
CA ILE A 91 1.98 -7.08 -8.35
C ILE A 91 1.44 -5.81 -8.98
N SER A 92 1.10 -5.84 -10.27
CA SER A 92 0.51 -4.69 -10.98
C SER A 92 -0.83 -4.28 -10.37
N PHE A 93 -1.70 -5.24 -10.05
CA PHE A 93 -2.95 -4.97 -9.34
C PHE A 93 -2.72 -4.41 -7.94
N ILE A 94 -1.78 -4.96 -7.17
CA ILE A 94 -1.46 -4.46 -5.83
C ILE A 94 -1.00 -3.00 -5.90
N VAL A 95 -0.07 -2.67 -6.81
CA VAL A 95 0.40 -1.29 -7.00
C VAL A 95 -0.75 -0.38 -7.45
N PHE A 96 -1.58 -0.82 -8.37
CA PHE A 96 -2.74 -0.06 -8.82
C PHE A 96 -3.72 0.25 -7.67
N PHE A 97 -4.08 -0.76 -6.88
CA PHE A 97 -4.96 -0.57 -5.71
C PHE A 97 -4.32 0.31 -4.64
N TYR A 98 -3.01 0.17 -4.40
CA TYR A 98 -2.28 1.02 -3.46
C TYR A 98 -2.34 2.50 -3.88
N LEU A 99 -2.13 2.80 -5.17
CA LEU A 99 -2.25 4.15 -5.71
C LEU A 99 -3.70 4.68 -5.65
N LEU A 100 -4.67 3.81 -5.92
CA LEU A 100 -6.09 4.17 -5.80
C LEU A 100 -6.49 4.50 -4.37
N GLN A 101 -5.98 3.79 -3.36
CA GLN A 101 -6.28 4.04 -1.95
C GLN A 101 -5.92 5.46 -1.52
N ASP A 102 -4.77 5.98 -1.97
CA ASP A 102 -4.35 7.36 -1.69
C ASP A 102 -5.36 8.39 -2.27
N LYS A 103 -5.85 8.15 -3.49
CA LYS A 103 -6.77 9.06 -4.18
C LYS A 103 -8.23 8.88 -3.77
N TRP A 104 -8.62 7.71 -3.26
CA TRP A 104 -10.01 7.40 -2.91
C TRP A 104 -10.59 8.38 -1.88
N VAL A 105 -9.78 8.81 -0.91
CA VAL A 105 -10.19 9.81 0.09
C VAL A 105 -10.50 11.16 -0.55
N TYR A 106 -9.71 11.58 -1.55
CA TYR A 106 -9.94 12.83 -2.28
C TYR A 106 -11.19 12.73 -3.17
N VAL A 107 -11.34 11.63 -3.91
CA VAL A 107 -12.51 11.38 -4.77
C VAL A 107 -13.80 11.37 -3.96
N LYS A 108 -13.80 10.69 -2.79
CA LYS A 108 -14.97 10.69 -1.90
C LYS A 108 -15.29 12.09 -1.37
N ARG A 109 -14.28 12.91 -1.06
CA ARG A 109 -14.48 14.30 -0.63
C ARG A 109 -15.03 15.18 -1.75
N GLN A 110 -14.61 14.99 -3.00
CA GLN A 110 -15.16 15.73 -4.15
C GLN A 110 -16.59 15.31 -4.49
N GLY A 111 -16.90 14.02 -4.44
CA GLY A 111 -18.27 13.52 -4.69
C GLY A 111 -19.30 13.99 -3.64
N VAL A 112 -18.87 14.21 -2.38
CA VAL A 112 -19.74 14.76 -1.32
C VAL A 112 -20.02 16.26 -1.52
N ILE A 113 -19.07 17.01 -2.08
CA ILE A 113 -19.28 18.44 -2.39
C ILE A 113 -20.28 18.62 -3.55
N LEU A 114 -20.26 17.74 -4.57
CA LEU A 114 -21.21 17.81 -5.68
C LEU A 114 -22.63 17.28 -5.34
N GLY A 115 -22.77 16.47 -4.28
CA GLY A 115 -24.05 15.94 -3.82
C GLY A 115 -24.77 16.81 -2.77
N THR A 116 -24.10 17.87 -2.30
CA THR A 116 -24.65 18.80 -1.31
C THR A 116 -24.24 20.21 -1.71
N ASP A 117 -24.89 20.75 -2.73
CA ASP A 117 -25.09 22.19 -2.80
C ASP A 117 -26.25 22.50 -1.84
N PRO A 118 -26.04 22.90 -0.57
CA PRO A 118 -27.04 23.74 0.06
C PRO A 118 -27.03 25.02 -0.78
N VAL A 119 -28.15 25.34 -1.41
CA VAL A 119 -28.42 26.69 -1.90
C VAL A 119 -27.95 27.63 -0.79
N ALA A 120 -26.91 28.41 -1.09
CA ALA A 120 -26.26 29.25 -0.10
C ALA A 120 -27.33 30.12 0.57
N PRO A 121 -27.35 30.25 1.91
CA PRO A 121 -28.37 31.05 2.62
C PRO A 121 -28.52 32.49 2.08
N LYS A 122 -27.45 32.99 1.45
CA LYS A 122 -27.42 34.31 0.81
C LYS A 122 -28.43 34.46 -0.33
N ASP A 123 -28.71 33.42 -1.12
CA ASP A 123 -29.68 33.55 -2.22
C ASP A 123 -31.12 33.63 -1.72
N LEU A 124 -31.44 32.96 -0.60
CA LEU A 124 -32.78 33.01 0.00
C LEU A 124 -33.07 34.37 0.65
N ASP A 125 -32.08 34.97 1.32
CA ASP A 125 -32.22 36.30 1.90
C ASP A 125 -32.29 37.40 0.83
N THR A 126 -31.51 37.27 -0.25
CA THR A 126 -31.53 38.25 -1.36
C THR A 126 -32.85 38.19 -2.14
N LEU A 127 -33.43 37.00 -2.34
CA LEU A 127 -34.75 36.85 -2.95
C LEU A 127 -35.88 37.35 -2.04
N ARG A 128 -35.74 37.18 -0.72
CA ARG A 128 -36.72 37.66 0.27
C ARG A 128 -36.74 39.18 0.40
N GLU A 129 -35.58 39.83 0.38
CA GLU A 129 -35.49 41.30 0.40
C GLU A 129 -36.02 41.89 -0.92
N LYS A 130 -35.66 41.31 -2.07
CA LYS A 130 -36.17 41.75 -3.38
C LYS A 130 -37.69 41.59 -3.51
N GLY A 131 -38.26 40.56 -2.88
CA GLY A 131 -39.71 40.38 -2.79
C GLY A 131 -40.43 41.41 -1.90
N LYS A 132 -39.76 41.92 -0.86
CA LYS A 132 -40.32 42.96 0.02
C LYS A 132 -40.24 44.34 -0.63
N GLU A 133 -39.14 44.69 -1.31
CA GLU A 133 -39.05 45.95 -2.05
C GLU A 133 -40.16 46.07 -3.11
N LEU A 134 -40.43 45.00 -3.84
CA LEU A 134 -41.43 44.98 -4.92
C LEU A 134 -42.88 45.10 -4.40
N VAL A 135 -43.13 44.67 -3.16
CA VAL A 135 -44.43 44.86 -2.47
C VAL A 135 -44.57 46.29 -1.92
N THR A 136 -43.47 46.96 -1.62
CA THR A 136 -43.48 48.31 -1.02
C THR A 136 -43.60 49.41 -2.07
N GLU A 137 -43.13 49.19 -3.31
CA GLU A 137 -43.30 50.14 -4.43
C GLU A 137 -44.72 50.18 -5.03
N HIS A 138 -45.59 49.23 -4.67
CA HIS A 138 -46.91 49.09 -5.30
C HIS A 138 -48.09 49.57 -4.42
N CYS A 139 -47.81 50.33 -3.35
CA CYS A 139 -48.81 50.94 -2.47
C CYS A 139 -48.77 52.48 -2.53
#